data_AF-M0L178-F1
#
_entry.id   AF-M0L178-F1
#
_cell.length_a   1.000
_cell.length_b   1.000
_cell.length_c   1.000
_cell.angle_alpha   90.00
_cell.angle_beta   90.00
_cell.angle_gamma   90.00
#
_symmetry.space_group_name_H-M   'P 1'
#
loop_
_entity.id
_entity.type
_entity.pdbx_description
1 polymer ?
#
loop_
_entity_poly.entity_id
_entity_poly.type
_entity_poly.pdbx_seq_one_letter_code
_entity_poly.pdbx_strand_id
1 'polypeptide(L)'
;MSVDAADDPVQFDDVTGSEADTFPRPRAHGAAVMNHFADVDDPQADRGDERGTLYDRSLSYWREHVGDRDLEPHIAVEDFDADWLPDGDYALVLTSSRWKAGTGRGDDYRAYYEQHLKLREWGPEDDDGERPLRKPPLALHVEIMPQFRDMVYQSGDPLECPYGEGTRLLAWTTWAEDPFEIERRMYDALRAVYGTDAVDLDDRVDDARRISKAEAHIRFDIDKKGTAVETLEQSKALIDWGGHSEIEAHQQRKKEGWLEALVESDRWHLLGFEPQRYSTEVKIYQANQWHKKPRSDPLHHPKLEASYAGVDHGELPHVSEWDDLLDHLRSVVATHARWAGIERSDLVEDDFFDGPASPPWKFERPTGRREMLRERYEDLATDIYREALKESTTAVYDILRVIAENDGATYDVLEDRTGLARSTIRYHVRRLAETGVVSREGNPVMVFFVSQVVLERAREILREVHPDDTPEQQTERAEERRKQRESDGDQVDADDEDGDETDSETETIGFEYLERLGASIHDVAFLLEREQLDDRDVRVRADELPPPLQ
;
A
#
# COMPACT_ATOMS: atom_id res chain seq x y z
N MET A 1 12.02 -26.47 -3.43
CA MET A 1 13.03 -26.77 -2.38
C MET A 1 12.57 -26.01 -1.16
N SER A 2 12.31 -26.70 -0.06
CA SER A 2 11.74 -26.10 1.16
C SER A 2 12.73 -25.10 1.74
N VAL A 3 12.26 -23.88 1.99
CA VAL A 3 12.87 -23.06 3.04
C VAL A 3 12.33 -23.67 4.32
N ASP A 4 13.13 -24.51 4.97
CA ASP A 4 12.84 -24.96 6.32
C ASP A 4 12.91 -23.72 7.21
N ALA A 5 11.78 -23.33 7.82
CA ALA A 5 11.73 -22.28 8.85
C ALA A 5 12.59 -22.62 10.09
N ALA A 6 13.21 -23.80 10.12
CA ALA A 6 14.17 -24.21 11.14
C ALA A 6 15.60 -23.71 10.88
N ASP A 7 15.90 -23.13 9.71
CA ASP A 7 17.26 -22.73 9.31
C ASP A 7 17.47 -21.20 9.31
N ASP A 8 16.56 -20.42 9.90
CA ASP A 8 16.87 -19.02 10.24
C ASP A 8 17.75 -19.03 11.52
N PRO A 9 19.05 -18.68 11.46
CA PRO A 9 19.96 -18.78 12.60
C PRO A 9 19.65 -17.77 13.71
N VAL A 10 18.62 -16.94 13.55
CA VAL A 10 18.20 -15.94 14.52
C VAL A 10 16.95 -16.42 15.27
N GLN A 11 17.12 -17.42 16.14
CA GLN A 11 16.17 -17.62 17.24
C GLN A 11 16.38 -16.45 18.22
N PHE A 12 15.52 -15.42 18.14
CA PHE A 12 15.37 -14.50 19.27
C PHE A 12 14.76 -15.28 20.43
N ASP A 13 15.53 -15.44 21.50
CA ASP A 13 15.11 -16.01 22.79
C ASP A 13 14.04 -15.13 23.49
N ASP A 14 13.66 -13.98 22.91
CA ASP A 14 12.87 -12.92 23.56
C ASP A 14 11.38 -12.89 23.18
N VAL A 15 10.93 -13.77 22.26
CA VAL A 15 9.49 -14.01 22.05
C VAL A 15 8.98 -14.91 23.16
N THR A 16 8.31 -14.32 24.17
CA THR A 16 7.96 -15.03 25.42
C THR A 16 6.76 -15.99 25.30
N GLY A 17 6.25 -16.24 24.09
CA GLY A 17 5.13 -17.14 23.79
C GLY A 17 3.85 -16.41 23.37
N SER A 18 2.73 -17.13 23.30
CA SER A 18 1.39 -16.58 23.07
C SER A 18 0.51 -16.72 24.31
N GLU A 19 -0.51 -15.87 24.40
CA GLU A 19 -1.56 -15.98 25.41
C GLU A 19 -2.96 -15.87 24.79
N ALA A 20 -3.92 -16.61 25.35
CA ALA A 20 -5.31 -16.51 24.93
C ALA A 20 -5.89 -15.12 25.25
N ASP A 21 -6.38 -14.42 24.22
CA ASP A 21 -7.11 -13.15 24.33
C ASP A 21 -8.50 -13.30 23.67
N THR A 22 -9.34 -12.27 23.80
CA THR A 22 -10.64 -12.17 23.19
C THR A 22 -10.85 -10.76 22.65
N PHE A 23 -11.21 -10.63 21.39
CA PHE A 23 -11.48 -9.35 20.73
C PHE A 23 -12.73 -9.47 19.84
N PRO A 24 -13.47 -8.39 19.54
CA PRO A 24 -14.52 -8.45 18.52
C PRO A 24 -13.96 -8.96 17.19
N ARG A 25 -14.60 -9.97 16.59
CA ARG A 25 -14.05 -10.70 15.43
C ARG A 25 -13.80 -9.74 14.24
N PRO A 26 -12.56 -9.61 13.75
CA PRO A 26 -12.32 -8.88 12.51
C PRO A 26 -13.04 -9.54 11.33
N ARG A 27 -13.58 -8.71 10.44
CA ARG A 27 -14.46 -9.12 9.35
C ARG A 27 -13.68 -9.38 8.07
N ALA A 28 -14.01 -10.44 7.35
CA ALA A 28 -13.45 -10.69 6.02
C ALA A 28 -13.87 -9.57 5.05
N HIS A 29 -12.96 -9.09 4.21
CA HIS A 29 -13.22 -8.02 3.24
C HIS A 29 -12.93 -8.51 1.82
N GLY A 30 -11.84 -8.08 1.19
CA GLY A 30 -11.47 -8.53 -0.16
C GLY A 30 -11.05 -10.00 -0.16
N ALA A 31 -11.61 -10.76 -1.10
CA ALA A 31 -11.39 -12.20 -1.20
C ALA A 31 -11.27 -12.60 -2.68
N ALA A 32 -10.40 -13.57 -2.98
CA ALA A 32 -10.33 -14.12 -4.32
C ALA A 32 -9.87 -15.58 -4.38
N VAL A 33 -10.57 -16.36 -5.19
CA VAL A 33 -10.31 -17.79 -5.42
C VAL A 33 -10.12 -18.04 -6.91
N MET A 34 -9.10 -18.83 -7.21
CA MET A 34 -8.83 -19.36 -8.55
C MET A 34 -9.37 -20.77 -8.67
N ASN A 35 -9.91 -21.10 -9.84
CA ASN A 35 -10.32 -22.44 -10.24
C ASN A 35 -9.72 -22.79 -11.61
N HIS A 36 -9.63 -24.08 -11.89
CA HIS A 36 -9.36 -24.60 -13.22
C HIS A 36 -10.37 -25.68 -13.59
N PHE A 37 -10.85 -25.62 -14.82
CA PHE A 37 -11.73 -26.60 -15.42
C PHE A 37 -10.96 -27.28 -16.55
N ALA A 38 -10.94 -28.61 -16.54
CA ALA A 38 -10.37 -29.44 -17.60
C ALA A 38 -11.43 -29.72 -18.68
N ASP A 39 -12.03 -28.66 -19.21
CA ASP A 39 -13.27 -28.62 -20.01
C ASP A 39 -13.02 -28.67 -21.52
N VAL A 40 -11.99 -29.39 -21.97
CA VAL A 40 -11.67 -29.52 -23.40
C VAL A 40 -12.48 -30.66 -24.01
N ASP A 41 -13.50 -30.31 -24.81
CA ASP A 41 -14.34 -31.27 -25.54
C ASP A 41 -13.65 -31.86 -26.78
N ASP A 42 -12.97 -31.03 -27.57
CA ASP A 42 -12.20 -31.46 -28.75
C ASP A 42 -10.72 -31.05 -28.65
N PRO A 43 -9.85 -31.93 -28.13
CA PRO A 43 -8.42 -31.68 -28.02
C PRO A 43 -7.69 -31.59 -29.37
N GLN A 44 -8.33 -31.98 -30.48
CA GLN A 44 -7.72 -31.95 -31.81
C GLN A 44 -8.11 -30.72 -32.63
N ALA A 45 -8.94 -29.82 -32.09
CA ALA A 45 -9.30 -28.59 -32.79
C ALA A 45 -8.07 -27.69 -33.00
N ASP A 46 -7.84 -27.33 -34.27
CA ASP A 46 -6.68 -26.51 -34.69
C ASP A 46 -6.75 -25.06 -34.18
N ARG A 47 -7.96 -24.58 -33.83
CA ARG A 47 -8.16 -23.25 -33.26
C ARG A 47 -8.63 -23.37 -31.82
N GLY A 48 -8.11 -22.49 -30.97
CA GLY A 48 -8.47 -22.45 -29.55
C GLY A 48 -9.98 -22.34 -29.34
N ASP A 49 -10.67 -21.50 -30.12
CA ASP A 49 -12.11 -21.22 -30.05
C ASP A 49 -13.04 -22.34 -30.56
N GLU A 50 -12.47 -23.47 -30.98
CA GLU A 50 -13.21 -24.64 -31.46
C GLU A 50 -13.04 -25.86 -30.51
N ARG A 51 -12.34 -25.69 -29.38
CA ARG A 51 -12.05 -26.76 -28.41
C ARG A 51 -13.23 -27.10 -27.49
N GLY A 52 -14.25 -26.25 -27.44
CA GLY A 52 -15.50 -26.48 -26.71
C GLY A 52 -15.45 -26.05 -25.24
N THR A 53 -14.46 -25.27 -24.83
CA THR A 53 -14.29 -24.84 -23.43
C THR A 53 -15.27 -23.74 -23.02
N LEU A 54 -15.41 -23.49 -21.71
CA LEU A 54 -16.08 -22.30 -21.18
C LEU A 54 -15.43 -21.00 -21.70
N TYR A 55 -14.11 -20.99 -21.87
CA TYR A 55 -13.43 -19.86 -22.51
C TYR A 55 -13.94 -19.63 -23.94
N ASP A 56 -14.07 -20.68 -24.74
CA ASP A 56 -14.55 -20.57 -26.13
C ASP A 56 -16.00 -20.10 -26.20
N ARG A 57 -16.83 -20.55 -25.25
CA ARG A 57 -18.20 -20.07 -25.07
C ARG A 57 -18.22 -18.57 -24.75
N SER A 58 -17.36 -18.11 -23.85
CA SER A 58 -17.24 -16.69 -23.49
C SER A 58 -16.77 -15.83 -24.66
N LEU A 59 -15.82 -16.33 -25.46
CA LEU A 59 -15.30 -15.63 -26.62
C LEU A 59 -16.33 -15.57 -27.76
N SER A 60 -17.09 -16.65 -27.95
CA SER A 60 -18.19 -16.70 -28.92
C SER A 60 -19.28 -15.70 -28.57
N TYR A 61 -19.68 -15.65 -27.30
CA TYR A 61 -20.62 -14.65 -26.79
C TYR A 61 -20.11 -13.23 -27.05
N TRP A 62 -18.85 -12.93 -26.72
CA TRP A 62 -18.26 -11.63 -26.95
C TRP A 62 -18.30 -11.24 -28.45
N ARG A 63 -17.98 -12.17 -29.36
CA ARG A 63 -18.02 -11.88 -30.81
C ARG A 63 -19.42 -11.66 -31.34
N GLU A 64 -20.42 -12.35 -30.80
CA GLU A 64 -21.81 -12.23 -31.22
C GLU A 64 -22.47 -10.94 -30.71
N HIS A 65 -22.20 -10.56 -29.45
CA HIS A 65 -22.92 -9.47 -28.78
C HIS A 65 -22.13 -8.15 -28.70
N VAL A 66 -20.80 -8.22 -28.72
CA VAL A 66 -19.91 -7.06 -28.58
C VAL A 66 -19.18 -6.81 -29.90
N GLY A 67 -18.35 -7.76 -30.33
CA GLY A 67 -17.61 -7.76 -31.61
C GLY A 67 -16.52 -6.69 -31.75
N ASP A 68 -16.66 -5.55 -31.08
CA ASP A 68 -15.74 -4.42 -31.05
C ASP A 68 -15.53 -3.94 -29.62
N ARG A 69 -14.26 -3.76 -29.21
CA ARG A 69 -13.90 -3.35 -27.85
C ARG A 69 -14.38 -1.92 -27.53
N ASP A 70 -14.61 -1.08 -28.53
CA ASP A 70 -15.16 0.27 -28.33
C ASP A 70 -16.64 0.25 -27.90
N LEU A 71 -17.30 -0.92 -27.96
CA LEU A 71 -18.65 -1.15 -27.46
C LEU A 71 -18.67 -1.74 -26.03
N GLU A 72 -17.50 -1.85 -25.38
CA GLU A 72 -17.40 -2.19 -23.97
C GLU A 72 -17.47 -0.93 -23.08
N PRO A 73 -18.00 -1.03 -21.84
CA PRO A 73 -18.60 -2.21 -21.21
C PRO A 73 -19.95 -2.62 -21.82
N HIS A 74 -20.16 -3.92 -22.04
CA HIS A 74 -21.43 -4.47 -22.52
C HIS A 74 -22.26 -5.04 -21.36
N ILE A 75 -23.56 -4.72 -21.29
CA ILE A 75 -24.47 -5.28 -20.29
C ILE A 75 -24.89 -6.69 -20.75
N ALA A 76 -24.32 -7.71 -20.13
CA ALA A 76 -24.58 -9.11 -20.48
C ALA A 76 -25.89 -9.64 -19.85
N VAL A 77 -26.22 -9.15 -18.64
CA VAL A 77 -27.48 -9.43 -17.94
C VAL A 77 -27.95 -8.13 -17.27
N GLU A 78 -29.13 -7.66 -17.63
CA GLU A 78 -29.68 -6.37 -17.14
C GLU A 78 -30.29 -6.47 -15.73
N ASP A 79 -30.99 -7.58 -15.46
CA ASP A 79 -31.68 -7.87 -14.20
C ASP A 79 -31.09 -9.14 -13.55
N PHE A 80 -29.84 -9.06 -13.09
CA PHE A 80 -29.17 -10.18 -12.43
C PHE A 80 -29.70 -10.33 -11.00
N ASP A 81 -30.22 -11.53 -10.70
CA ASP A 81 -30.77 -11.89 -9.39
C ASP A 81 -30.08 -13.14 -8.86
N ALA A 82 -29.76 -13.12 -7.56
CA ALA A 82 -29.15 -14.23 -6.84
C ALA A 82 -29.45 -14.11 -5.34
N ASP A 83 -29.60 -15.24 -4.65
CA ASP A 83 -30.03 -15.30 -3.24
C ASP A 83 -29.05 -14.64 -2.24
N TRP A 84 -27.82 -14.39 -2.66
CA TRP A 84 -26.76 -13.75 -1.88
C TRP A 84 -26.64 -12.25 -2.12
N LEU A 85 -27.37 -11.70 -3.09
CA LEU A 85 -27.39 -10.26 -3.30
C LEU A 85 -28.22 -9.56 -2.22
N PRO A 86 -27.78 -8.38 -1.75
CA PRO A 86 -28.66 -7.47 -1.01
C PRO A 86 -29.87 -7.04 -1.86
N ASP A 87 -30.82 -6.36 -1.25
CA ASP A 87 -31.90 -5.70 -2.01
C ASP A 87 -31.33 -4.62 -2.94
N GLY A 88 -31.60 -4.71 -4.24
CA GLY A 88 -31.14 -3.74 -5.24
C GLY A 88 -31.36 -4.22 -6.67
N ASP A 89 -31.08 -3.34 -7.63
CA ASP A 89 -31.17 -3.63 -9.06
C ASP A 89 -29.76 -3.86 -9.62
N TYR A 90 -29.42 -5.12 -9.92
CA TYR A 90 -28.07 -5.51 -10.31
C TYR A 90 -27.98 -5.95 -11.76
N ALA A 91 -26.81 -5.70 -12.37
CA ALA A 91 -26.48 -6.13 -13.72
C ALA A 91 -25.11 -6.80 -13.75
N LEU A 92 -24.90 -7.70 -14.72
CA LEU A 92 -23.60 -8.25 -15.06
C LEU A 92 -23.07 -7.59 -16.33
N VAL A 93 -21.86 -7.07 -16.23
CA VAL A 93 -21.19 -6.34 -17.30
C VAL A 93 -19.98 -7.11 -17.80
N LEU A 94 -19.90 -7.28 -19.11
CA LEU A 94 -18.80 -7.91 -19.83
C LEU A 94 -17.80 -6.86 -20.32
N THR A 95 -16.52 -7.13 -20.06
CA THR A 95 -15.37 -6.43 -20.64
C THR A 95 -14.29 -7.45 -21.01
N SER A 96 -13.36 -7.11 -21.90
CA SER A 96 -12.23 -7.96 -22.27
C SER A 96 -10.89 -7.25 -22.10
N SER A 97 -9.83 -8.03 -21.87
CA SER A 97 -8.48 -7.49 -21.79
C SER A 97 -7.48 -8.44 -22.46
N ARG A 98 -6.33 -7.92 -22.86
CA ARG A 98 -5.30 -8.72 -23.54
C ARG A 98 -4.64 -9.67 -22.53
N TRP A 99 -4.63 -10.96 -22.84
CA TRP A 99 -3.97 -11.98 -22.02
C TRP A 99 -2.46 -12.03 -22.26
N LYS A 100 -1.72 -12.49 -21.24
CA LYS A 100 -0.25 -12.58 -21.26
C LYS A 100 0.32 -13.60 -22.24
N ALA A 101 -0.50 -14.54 -22.71
CA ALA A 101 -0.09 -15.62 -23.61
C ALA A 101 -0.97 -15.68 -24.87
N GLY A 102 -0.41 -16.26 -25.92
CA GLY A 102 -0.91 -16.19 -27.29
C GLY A 102 -0.47 -17.38 -28.13
N THR A 103 -0.60 -17.25 -29.44
CA THR A 103 0.02 -18.14 -30.44
C THR A 103 0.98 -17.35 -31.34
N GLY A 104 1.86 -18.04 -32.07
CA GLY A 104 2.90 -17.39 -32.90
C GLY A 104 4.14 -16.96 -32.11
N ARG A 105 5.17 -16.45 -32.78
CA ARG A 105 6.46 -16.01 -32.20
C ARG A 105 7.03 -14.80 -32.94
N GLY A 106 7.40 -13.75 -32.20
CA GLY A 106 7.96 -12.54 -32.81
C GLY A 106 6.86 -11.76 -33.56
N ASP A 107 7.05 -11.52 -34.86
CA ASP A 107 6.18 -10.63 -35.65
C ASP A 107 4.78 -11.21 -35.95
N ASP A 108 4.58 -12.53 -35.85
CA ASP A 108 3.28 -13.19 -36.01
C ASP A 108 2.56 -13.49 -34.69
N TYR A 109 3.10 -13.01 -33.56
CA TYR A 109 2.51 -13.23 -32.23
C TYR A 109 1.12 -12.59 -32.11
N ARG A 110 0.16 -13.40 -31.66
CA ARG A 110 -1.22 -12.98 -31.40
C ARG A 110 -1.61 -13.42 -29.99
N ALA A 111 -1.77 -12.44 -29.10
CA ALA A 111 -2.26 -12.68 -27.76
C ALA A 111 -3.73 -13.13 -27.79
N TYR A 112 -4.08 -14.04 -26.88
CA TYR A 112 -5.48 -14.24 -26.51
C TYR A 112 -6.01 -13.03 -25.74
N TYR A 113 -7.32 -13.00 -25.53
CA TYR A 113 -7.99 -12.02 -24.68
C TYR A 113 -8.74 -12.74 -23.57
N GLU A 114 -8.53 -12.33 -22.33
CA GLU A 114 -9.35 -12.79 -21.21
C GLU A 114 -10.68 -12.03 -21.18
N GLN A 115 -11.72 -12.69 -20.68
CA GLN A 115 -13.04 -12.09 -20.51
C GLN A 115 -13.29 -11.80 -19.03
N HIS A 116 -14.00 -10.71 -18.75
CA HIS A 116 -14.32 -10.29 -17.39
C HIS A 116 -15.81 -10.05 -17.23
N LEU A 117 -16.43 -10.72 -16.26
CA LEU A 117 -17.78 -10.41 -15.80
C LEU A 117 -17.71 -9.61 -14.50
N LYS A 118 -18.39 -8.47 -14.45
CA LYS A 118 -18.37 -7.56 -13.30
C LYS A 118 -19.79 -7.26 -12.85
N LEU A 119 -20.06 -7.46 -11.56
CA LEU A 119 -21.32 -7.07 -10.95
C LEU A 119 -21.40 -5.54 -10.82
N ARG A 120 -22.52 -4.97 -11.23
CA ARG A 120 -22.84 -3.56 -11.11
C ARG A 120 -24.24 -3.39 -10.54
N GLU A 121 -24.46 -2.25 -9.90
CA GLU A 121 -25.76 -1.85 -9.40
C GLU A 121 -26.22 -0.61 -10.15
N TRP A 122 -27.48 -0.58 -10.53
CA TRP A 122 -28.09 0.57 -11.16
C TRP A 122 -28.29 1.70 -10.14
N GLY A 123 -27.65 2.84 -10.39
CA GLY A 123 -27.87 4.05 -9.61
C GLY A 123 -29.28 4.62 -9.77
N PRO A 124 -29.60 5.65 -8.96
CA PRO A 124 -30.78 6.48 -9.21
C PRO A 124 -30.66 7.14 -10.58
N GLU A 125 -31.83 7.36 -11.20
CA GLU A 125 -31.97 8.12 -12.44
C GLU A 125 -31.34 9.52 -12.27
N ASP A 126 -30.48 9.90 -13.21
CA ASP A 126 -29.86 11.22 -13.25
C ASP A 126 -30.76 12.26 -13.93
N ASP A 127 -30.27 13.49 -14.05
CA ASP A 127 -31.02 14.61 -14.61
C ASP A 127 -31.41 14.42 -16.09
N ASP A 128 -30.72 13.51 -16.80
CA ASP A 128 -30.97 13.17 -18.20
C ASP A 128 -31.89 11.95 -18.36
N GLY A 129 -32.34 11.35 -17.27
CA GLY A 129 -33.20 10.16 -17.29
C GLY A 129 -32.44 8.83 -17.40
N GLU A 130 -31.11 8.86 -17.31
CA GLU A 130 -30.27 7.67 -17.39
C GLU A 130 -29.98 7.11 -16.01
N ARG A 131 -29.89 5.79 -15.89
CA ARG A 131 -29.48 5.12 -14.66
C ARG A 131 -28.00 4.73 -14.79
N PRO A 132 -27.06 5.38 -14.09
CA PRO A 132 -25.66 5.03 -14.23
C PRO A 132 -25.33 3.73 -13.48
N LEU A 133 -24.57 2.83 -14.10
CA LEU A 133 -24.03 1.64 -13.44
C LEU A 133 -22.90 2.01 -12.48
N ARG A 134 -22.98 1.55 -11.24
CA ARG A 134 -22.00 1.82 -10.18
C ARG A 134 -21.44 0.52 -9.61
N LYS A 135 -20.26 0.58 -9.01
CA LYS A 135 -19.69 -0.57 -8.29
C LYS A 135 -20.44 -0.73 -6.96
N PRO A 136 -21.13 -1.85 -6.71
CA PRO A 136 -21.80 -2.10 -5.44
C PRO A 136 -20.81 -2.37 -4.31
N PRO A 137 -21.24 -2.21 -3.04
CA PRO A 137 -20.44 -2.59 -1.87
C PRO A 137 -20.08 -4.07 -1.82
N LEU A 138 -21.03 -4.95 -2.15
CA LEU A 138 -20.76 -6.37 -2.44
C LEU A 138 -20.33 -6.47 -3.90
N ALA A 139 -19.03 -6.56 -4.14
CA ALA A 139 -18.46 -6.63 -5.48
C ALA A 139 -18.29 -8.09 -5.93
N LEU A 140 -18.40 -8.31 -7.24
CA LEU A 140 -17.98 -9.55 -7.90
C LEU A 140 -17.30 -9.21 -9.21
N HIS A 141 -16.15 -9.84 -9.47
CA HIS A 141 -15.43 -9.77 -10.72
C HIS A 141 -14.86 -11.15 -11.03
N VAL A 142 -15.35 -11.76 -12.11
CA VAL A 142 -14.91 -13.08 -12.60
C VAL A 142 -14.07 -12.87 -13.84
N GLU A 143 -12.89 -13.46 -13.88
CA GLU A 143 -11.98 -13.49 -15.02
C GLU A 143 -11.96 -14.89 -15.62
N ILE A 144 -12.04 -14.97 -16.95
CA ILE A 144 -12.12 -16.20 -17.73
C ILE A 144 -10.94 -16.20 -18.69
N MET A 145 -9.99 -17.10 -18.44
CA MET A 145 -8.69 -17.15 -19.12
C MET A 145 -8.49 -18.50 -19.80
N PRO A 146 -7.89 -18.54 -21.01
CA PRO A 146 -7.51 -19.79 -21.65
C PRO A 146 -6.22 -20.36 -21.03
N GLN A 147 -6.16 -21.68 -20.90
CA GLN A 147 -4.97 -22.46 -20.56
C GLN A 147 -4.80 -23.59 -21.57
N PHE A 148 -3.97 -23.39 -22.58
CA PHE A 148 -3.70 -24.39 -23.62
C PHE A 148 -2.19 -24.61 -23.77
N ARG A 149 -1.78 -25.86 -23.99
CA ARG A 149 -0.35 -26.25 -24.03
C ARG A 149 0.40 -25.67 -25.24
N ASP A 150 -0.32 -25.32 -26.30
CA ASP A 150 0.23 -24.67 -27.49
C ASP A 150 0.37 -23.15 -27.34
N MET A 151 -0.07 -22.58 -26.21
CA MET A 151 0.13 -21.17 -25.94
C MET A 151 1.58 -20.86 -25.57
N VAL A 152 2.02 -19.68 -25.99
CA VAL A 152 3.35 -19.15 -25.68
C VAL A 152 3.25 -17.72 -25.17
N TYR A 153 4.21 -17.33 -24.34
CA TYR A 153 4.45 -15.94 -24.00
C TYR A 153 4.98 -15.17 -25.21
N GLN A 154 4.97 -13.84 -25.15
CA GLN A 154 5.54 -12.99 -26.20
C GLN A 154 7.05 -13.27 -26.41
N SER A 155 7.76 -13.76 -25.38
CA SER A 155 9.16 -14.22 -25.49
C SER A 155 9.32 -15.48 -26.35
N GLY A 156 8.23 -16.21 -26.61
CA GLY A 156 8.22 -17.52 -27.29
C GLY A 156 8.33 -18.71 -26.33
N ASP A 157 8.48 -18.46 -25.03
CA ASP A 157 8.49 -19.51 -24.01
C ASP A 157 7.09 -20.14 -23.87
N PRO A 158 6.98 -21.47 -23.70
CA PRO A 158 5.69 -22.14 -23.51
C PRO A 158 4.97 -21.65 -22.26
N LEU A 159 3.63 -21.55 -22.34
CA LEU A 159 2.79 -21.35 -21.17
C LEU A 159 2.72 -22.65 -20.36
N GLU A 160 3.15 -22.60 -19.10
CA GLU A 160 2.96 -23.72 -18.19
C GLU A 160 1.49 -23.86 -17.78
N CYS A 161 0.94 -25.06 -17.99
CA CYS A 161 -0.42 -25.42 -17.66
C CYS A 161 -0.41 -26.51 -16.56
N PRO A 162 -0.08 -26.16 -15.29
CA PRO A 162 0.21 -27.13 -14.23
C PRO A 162 -0.97 -28.04 -13.89
N TYR A 163 -2.20 -27.59 -14.15
CA TYR A 163 -3.43 -28.32 -13.82
C TYR A 163 -4.15 -28.93 -15.04
N GLY A 164 -3.55 -28.87 -16.22
CA GLY A 164 -4.16 -29.34 -17.47
C GLY A 164 -4.54 -28.23 -18.44
N GLU A 165 -5.16 -28.62 -19.55
CA GLU A 165 -5.71 -27.71 -20.55
C GLU A 165 -7.19 -27.44 -20.26
N GLY A 166 -7.67 -26.24 -20.60
CA GLY A 166 -9.05 -25.83 -20.46
C GLY A 166 -9.19 -24.38 -20.02
N THR A 167 -10.17 -24.11 -19.17
CA THR A 167 -10.48 -22.77 -18.68
C THR A 167 -9.92 -22.53 -17.28
N ARG A 168 -9.20 -21.42 -17.09
CA ARG A 168 -8.86 -20.90 -15.75
C ARG A 168 -9.81 -19.79 -15.38
N LEU A 169 -10.32 -19.84 -14.16
CA LEU A 169 -11.18 -18.82 -13.59
C LEU A 169 -10.51 -18.15 -12.40
N LEU A 170 -10.72 -16.86 -12.24
CA LEU A 170 -10.36 -16.11 -11.04
C LEU A 170 -11.54 -15.24 -10.65
N ALA A 171 -12.08 -15.44 -9.45
CA ALA A 171 -13.17 -14.64 -8.92
C ALA A 171 -12.69 -13.79 -7.75
N TRP A 172 -12.87 -12.47 -7.87
CA TRP A 172 -12.70 -11.50 -6.81
C TRP A 172 -14.05 -11.10 -6.27
N THR A 173 -14.20 -11.08 -4.95
CA THR A 173 -15.42 -10.60 -4.29
C THR A 173 -15.08 -9.88 -2.98
N THR A 174 -16.09 -9.28 -2.36
CA THR A 174 -16.00 -8.70 -1.03
C THR A 174 -16.94 -9.41 -0.06
N TRP A 175 -16.57 -9.42 1.22
CA TRP A 175 -17.40 -9.89 2.33
C TRP A 175 -17.72 -11.39 2.29
N ALA A 176 -16.90 -12.19 1.60
CA ALA A 176 -17.01 -13.64 1.66
C ALA A 176 -16.26 -14.17 2.88
N GLU A 177 -16.95 -14.94 3.72
CA GLU A 177 -16.37 -15.56 4.91
C GLU A 177 -15.83 -16.96 4.64
N ASP A 178 -16.21 -17.54 3.51
CA ASP A 178 -15.95 -18.93 3.12
C ASP A 178 -15.65 -19.02 1.61
N PRO A 179 -14.73 -19.90 1.17
CA PRO A 179 -14.32 -19.96 -0.22
C PRO A 179 -15.44 -20.49 -1.14
N PHE A 180 -16.35 -21.32 -0.63
CA PHE A 180 -17.49 -21.80 -1.41
C PHE A 180 -18.50 -20.68 -1.71
N GLU A 181 -18.59 -19.64 -0.87
CA GLU A 181 -19.38 -18.44 -1.21
C GLU A 181 -18.82 -17.74 -2.46
N ILE A 182 -17.49 -17.63 -2.56
CA ILE A 182 -16.81 -17.02 -3.71
C ILE A 182 -17.06 -17.83 -4.97
N GLU A 183 -16.87 -19.15 -4.87
CA GLU A 183 -17.12 -20.09 -5.96
C GLU A 183 -18.59 -20.07 -6.40
N ARG A 184 -19.53 -20.05 -5.47
CA ARG A 184 -20.97 -19.95 -5.77
C ARG A 184 -21.29 -18.67 -6.55
N ARG A 185 -20.86 -17.51 -6.04
CA ARG A 185 -21.06 -16.21 -6.72
C ARG A 185 -20.50 -16.22 -8.14
N MET A 186 -19.31 -16.80 -8.31
CA MET A 186 -18.67 -16.97 -9.61
C MET A 186 -19.51 -17.83 -10.56
N TYR A 187 -19.97 -19.00 -10.10
CA TYR A 187 -20.74 -19.91 -10.94
C TYR A 187 -22.12 -19.37 -11.29
N ASP A 188 -22.78 -18.65 -10.38
CA ASP A 188 -24.07 -18.02 -10.64
C ASP A 188 -23.94 -16.97 -11.75
N ALA A 189 -22.88 -16.14 -11.70
CA ALA A 189 -22.62 -15.15 -12.75
C ALA A 189 -22.30 -15.81 -14.11
N LEU A 190 -21.49 -16.86 -14.13
CA LEU A 190 -21.18 -17.61 -15.35
C LEU A 190 -22.43 -18.26 -15.95
N ARG A 191 -23.29 -18.87 -15.12
CA ARG A 191 -24.53 -19.51 -15.56
C ARG A 191 -25.57 -18.51 -16.06
N ALA A 192 -25.63 -17.33 -15.45
CA ALA A 192 -26.54 -16.27 -15.87
C ALA A 192 -26.18 -15.73 -17.27
N VAL A 193 -24.89 -15.61 -17.59
CA VAL A 193 -24.44 -15.07 -18.89
C VAL A 193 -24.39 -16.15 -19.97
N TYR A 194 -23.82 -17.32 -19.65
CA TYR A 194 -23.46 -18.34 -20.65
C TYR A 194 -24.37 -19.59 -20.65
N GLY A 195 -25.44 -19.57 -19.85
CA GLY A 195 -26.41 -20.66 -19.72
C GLY A 195 -26.17 -21.56 -18.51
N THR A 196 -27.22 -22.26 -18.08
CA THR A 196 -27.21 -23.07 -16.85
C THR A 196 -26.18 -24.21 -16.85
N ASP A 197 -25.82 -24.67 -18.04
CA ASP A 197 -24.83 -25.74 -18.30
C ASP A 197 -23.41 -25.21 -18.52
N ALA A 198 -23.18 -23.89 -18.38
CA ALA A 198 -21.87 -23.29 -18.62
C ALA A 198 -20.77 -23.78 -17.67
N VAL A 199 -21.14 -24.33 -16.52
CA VAL A 199 -20.22 -24.83 -15.50
C VAL A 199 -20.61 -26.23 -15.12
N ASP A 200 -19.81 -27.21 -15.54
CA ASP A 200 -19.83 -28.57 -15.02
C ASP A 200 -18.76 -28.74 -13.94
N LEU A 201 -19.19 -29.07 -12.72
CA LEU A 201 -18.28 -29.21 -11.59
C LEU A 201 -17.48 -30.53 -11.65
N ASP A 202 -17.88 -31.48 -12.50
CA ASP A 202 -17.11 -32.70 -12.74
C ASP A 202 -15.80 -32.40 -13.51
N ASP A 203 -15.76 -31.32 -14.29
CA ASP A 203 -14.56 -30.85 -14.99
C ASP A 203 -13.62 -30.04 -14.09
N ARG A 204 -14.06 -29.66 -12.88
CA ARG A 204 -13.27 -28.83 -11.98
C ARG A 204 -12.13 -29.64 -11.35
N VAL A 205 -10.90 -29.15 -11.54
CA VAL A 205 -9.71 -29.73 -10.93
C VAL A 205 -9.59 -29.24 -9.48
N ASP A 206 -9.86 -30.11 -8.50
CA ASP A 206 -9.82 -29.76 -7.06
C ASP A 206 -8.45 -29.22 -6.64
N ASP A 207 -7.37 -29.89 -7.07
CA ASP A 207 -6.00 -29.46 -6.82
C ASP A 207 -5.64 -28.10 -7.43
N ALA A 208 -6.46 -27.51 -8.28
CA ALA A 208 -6.23 -26.17 -8.85
C ALA A 208 -6.93 -25.03 -8.07
N ARG A 209 -7.71 -25.38 -7.04
CA ARG A 209 -8.45 -24.41 -6.23
C ARG A 209 -7.47 -23.67 -5.34
N ARG A 210 -7.26 -22.38 -5.59
CA ARG A 210 -6.20 -21.59 -4.93
C ARG A 210 -6.71 -20.27 -4.39
N ILE A 211 -6.22 -19.90 -3.21
CA ILE A 211 -6.47 -18.61 -2.59
C ILE A 211 -5.50 -17.60 -3.21
N SER A 212 -6.04 -16.58 -3.87
CA SER A 212 -5.24 -15.52 -4.50
C SER A 212 -5.32 -14.20 -3.76
N LYS A 213 -6.36 -14.02 -2.94
CA LYS A 213 -6.48 -12.92 -2.00
C LYS A 213 -7.39 -13.29 -0.85
N ALA A 214 -7.04 -12.80 0.34
CA ALA A 214 -7.92 -12.74 1.49
C ALA A 214 -7.51 -11.54 2.33
N GLU A 215 -8.49 -10.87 2.92
CA GLU A 215 -8.30 -9.71 3.77
C GLU A 215 -9.22 -9.82 4.99
N ALA A 216 -8.71 -9.43 6.15
CA ALA A 216 -9.48 -9.26 7.37
C ALA A 216 -9.28 -7.83 7.89
N HIS A 217 -10.32 -7.24 8.46
CA HIS A 217 -10.22 -5.85 8.90
C HIS A 217 -11.12 -5.51 10.09
N ILE A 218 -10.82 -4.36 10.67
CA ILE A 218 -11.70 -3.59 11.54
C ILE A 218 -11.71 -2.12 11.11
N ARG A 219 -12.75 -1.41 11.51
CA ARG A 219 -12.80 0.04 11.48
C ARG A 219 -12.83 0.59 12.91
N PHE A 220 -12.13 1.68 13.15
CA PHE A 220 -11.91 2.20 14.51
C PHE A 220 -11.96 3.73 14.56
N ASP A 221 -12.21 4.30 15.74
CA ASP A 221 -12.36 5.74 15.92
C ASP A 221 -11.09 6.49 15.49
N ILE A 222 -11.27 7.61 14.81
CA ILE A 222 -10.17 8.39 14.23
C ILE A 222 -9.22 8.93 15.30
N ASP A 223 -9.69 9.10 16.54
CA ASP A 223 -8.88 9.57 17.65
C ASP A 223 -7.79 8.55 18.03
N LYS A 224 -7.93 7.27 17.64
CA LYS A 224 -6.91 6.22 17.82
C LYS A 224 -5.92 6.12 16.65
N LYS A 225 -6.09 6.92 15.58
CA LYS A 225 -5.28 6.84 14.36
C LYS A 225 -3.78 6.95 14.65
N GLY A 226 -3.38 7.95 15.44
CA GLY A 226 -1.97 8.20 15.75
C GLY A 226 -1.31 6.99 16.44
N THR A 227 -1.95 6.44 17.47
CA THR A 227 -1.43 5.27 18.21
C THR A 227 -1.42 4.01 17.35
N ALA A 228 -2.40 3.84 16.46
CA ALA A 228 -2.44 2.71 15.52
C ALA A 228 -1.30 2.77 14.49
N VAL A 229 -1.06 3.95 13.90
CA VAL A 229 0.07 4.19 12.98
C VAL A 229 1.40 3.98 13.68
N GLU A 230 1.59 4.56 14.87
CA GLU A 230 2.80 4.37 15.67
C GLU A 230 3.04 2.89 16.01
N THR A 231 1.98 2.16 16.35
CA THR A 231 2.04 0.72 16.65
C THR A 231 2.56 -0.07 15.45
N LEU A 232 2.09 0.26 14.25
CA LEU A 232 2.49 -0.44 13.02
C LEU A 232 3.93 -0.09 12.62
N GLU A 233 4.36 1.17 12.77
CA GLU A 233 5.76 1.58 12.56
C GLU A 233 6.71 0.91 13.58
N GLN A 234 6.29 0.77 14.84
CA GLN A 234 7.03 0.00 15.85
C GLN A 234 7.15 -1.48 15.47
N SER A 235 6.07 -2.09 14.95
CA SER A 235 6.11 -3.48 14.46
C SER A 235 7.13 -3.63 13.33
N LYS A 236 7.13 -2.70 12.36
CA LYS A 236 8.13 -2.66 11.29
C LYS A 236 9.56 -2.57 11.84
N ALA A 237 9.81 -1.62 12.74
CA ALA A 237 11.13 -1.40 13.31
C ALA A 237 11.67 -2.61 14.10
N LEU A 238 10.78 -3.38 14.74
CA LEU A 238 11.14 -4.62 15.43
C LEU A 238 11.46 -5.75 14.46
N ILE A 239 10.68 -5.92 13.38
CA ILE A 239 10.97 -6.91 12.34
C ILE A 239 12.31 -6.56 11.65
N ASP A 240 12.54 -5.28 11.33
CA ASP A 240 13.79 -4.78 10.74
C ASP A 240 14.99 -5.08 11.66
N TRP A 241 14.84 -4.85 12.96
CA TRP A 241 15.88 -5.11 13.95
C TRP A 241 16.20 -6.61 14.08
N GLY A 242 15.16 -7.45 14.11
CA GLY A 242 15.32 -8.89 14.25
C GLY A 242 15.83 -9.59 12.98
N GLY A 243 15.60 -9.01 11.81
CA GLY A 243 15.88 -9.68 10.54
C GLY A 243 17.33 -9.63 10.04
N HIS A 244 18.19 -8.74 10.57
CA HIS A 244 19.58 -8.46 10.12
C HIS A 244 19.81 -8.36 8.58
N SER A 245 18.73 -8.26 7.80
CA SER A 245 18.71 -8.34 6.33
C SER A 245 17.62 -7.41 5.84
N GLU A 246 17.89 -6.68 4.76
CA GLU A 246 16.97 -5.75 4.10
C GLU A 246 15.57 -6.36 4.04
N ILE A 247 14.65 -5.84 4.85
CA ILE A 247 13.24 -5.96 4.49
C ILE A 247 13.15 -5.18 3.18
N GLU A 248 12.62 -5.80 2.13
CA GLU A 248 12.03 -5.06 1.02
C GLU A 248 10.80 -4.35 1.57
N ALA A 249 11.03 -3.37 2.46
CA ALA A 249 10.07 -2.38 2.85
C ALA A 249 9.93 -1.52 1.60
N HIS A 250 9.14 -2.01 0.66
CA HIS A 250 8.62 -1.21 -0.43
C HIS A 250 7.84 -0.07 0.21
N GLN A 251 8.53 1.01 0.57
CA GLN A 251 7.93 2.33 0.52
C GLN A 251 7.64 2.59 -0.95
N GLN A 252 6.55 2.02 -1.47
CA GLN A 252 5.80 2.76 -2.47
C GLN A 252 5.49 4.08 -1.80
N ARG A 253 6.15 5.16 -2.28
CA ARG A 253 5.97 6.54 -1.83
C ARG A 253 4.55 6.71 -1.31
N LYS A 254 4.40 7.16 -0.05
CA LYS A 254 3.13 7.68 0.50
C LYS A 254 2.42 8.41 -0.64
N LYS A 255 1.46 7.78 -1.31
CA LYS A 255 0.65 8.46 -2.32
C LYS A 255 -0.20 9.42 -1.50
N GLU A 256 0.03 10.71 -1.69
CA GLU A 256 -0.68 11.76 -0.96
C GLU A 256 -2.19 11.45 -0.89
N GLY A 257 -2.70 11.27 0.33
CA GLY A 257 -4.12 11.38 0.64
C GLY A 257 -4.74 10.32 1.55
N TRP A 258 -4.40 9.03 1.39
CA TRP A 258 -5.29 7.94 1.87
C TRP A 258 -4.62 6.84 2.69
N LEU A 259 -3.37 6.48 2.38
CA LEU A 259 -2.63 5.43 3.07
C LEU A 259 -1.79 6.06 4.19
N GLU A 260 -2.08 5.69 5.44
CA GLU A 260 -1.43 6.28 6.62
C GLU A 260 -0.20 5.47 7.03
N ALA A 261 -0.30 4.15 6.98
CA ALA A 261 0.81 3.22 7.24
C ALA A 261 0.60 1.90 6.50
N LEU A 262 1.70 1.26 6.09
CA LEU A 262 1.72 -0.03 5.42
C LEU A 262 3.01 -0.77 5.77
N VAL A 263 2.87 -2.04 6.13
CA VAL A 263 3.99 -2.96 6.40
C VAL A 263 3.66 -4.30 5.75
N GLU A 264 4.54 -4.77 4.88
CA GLU A 264 4.49 -6.10 4.30
C GLU A 264 5.71 -6.89 4.77
N SER A 265 5.48 -8.12 5.25
CA SER A 265 6.55 -9.01 5.68
C SER A 265 6.08 -10.47 5.70
N ASP A 266 7.01 -11.39 5.50
CA ASP A 266 6.91 -12.82 5.78
C ASP A 266 7.43 -13.18 7.19
N ARG A 267 8.09 -12.22 7.87
CA ARG A 267 8.76 -12.42 9.18
C ARG A 267 7.96 -11.92 10.37
N TRP A 268 6.63 -11.97 10.30
CA TRP A 268 5.77 -11.66 11.44
C TRP A 268 6.03 -12.55 12.66
N HIS A 269 6.64 -13.73 12.47
CA HIS A 269 7.08 -14.59 13.56
C HIS A 269 8.12 -13.94 14.49
N LEU A 270 8.89 -12.94 14.02
CA LEU A 270 9.76 -12.13 14.86
C LEU A 270 8.98 -11.35 15.92
N LEU A 271 7.70 -11.04 15.69
CA LEU A 271 6.80 -10.43 16.67
C LEU A 271 6.00 -11.47 17.48
N GLY A 272 6.30 -12.75 17.30
CA GLY A 272 5.68 -13.89 17.97
C GLY A 272 4.41 -14.45 17.34
N PHE A 273 4.10 -14.07 16.10
CA PHE A 273 3.06 -14.77 15.32
C PHE A 273 3.56 -16.15 14.85
N GLU A 274 2.64 -17.04 14.46
CA GLU A 274 3.04 -18.30 13.85
C GLU A 274 3.71 -18.05 12.48
N PRO A 275 4.84 -18.72 12.18
CA PRO A 275 5.49 -18.60 10.88
C PRO A 275 4.55 -18.99 9.74
N GLN A 276 4.41 -18.10 8.76
CA GLN A 276 3.63 -18.35 7.56
C GLN A 276 4.57 -18.60 6.37
N ARG A 277 4.07 -19.31 5.35
CA ARG A 277 4.80 -19.54 4.08
C ARG A 277 4.62 -18.41 3.06
N TYR A 278 3.95 -17.34 3.48
CA TYR A 278 3.49 -16.25 2.63
C TYR A 278 3.69 -14.91 3.34
N SER A 279 3.78 -13.85 2.55
CA SER A 279 3.84 -12.48 3.04
C SER A 279 2.46 -12.03 3.51
N THR A 280 2.43 -11.33 4.64
CA THR A 280 1.24 -10.65 5.15
C THR A 280 1.48 -9.14 5.09
N GLU A 281 0.56 -8.42 4.44
CA GLU A 281 0.51 -6.96 4.44
C GLU A 281 -0.45 -6.51 5.55
N VAL A 282 -0.06 -5.52 6.34
CA VAL A 282 -0.91 -4.81 7.29
C VAL A 282 -0.92 -3.34 6.91
N LYS A 283 -2.12 -2.77 6.75
CA LYS A 283 -2.30 -1.38 6.34
C LYS A 283 -3.33 -0.64 7.19
N ILE A 284 -3.07 0.65 7.38
CA ILE A 284 -4.03 1.61 7.93
C ILE A 284 -4.29 2.67 6.87
N TYR A 285 -5.56 2.85 6.51
CA TYR A 285 -5.94 3.81 5.48
C TYR A 285 -7.29 4.45 5.77
N GLN A 286 -7.52 5.60 5.14
CA GLN A 286 -8.79 6.33 5.17
C GLN A 286 -9.44 6.35 3.80
N ALA A 287 -10.76 6.48 3.77
CA ALA A 287 -11.49 6.57 2.52
C ALA A 287 -11.21 7.90 1.79
N ASN A 288 -11.43 7.91 0.48
CA ASN A 288 -11.37 9.13 -0.31
C ASN A 288 -12.32 10.20 0.28
N GLN A 289 -11.78 11.40 0.46
CA GLN A 289 -12.41 12.59 1.04
C GLN A 289 -12.99 12.40 2.45
N TRP A 290 -12.40 11.52 3.28
CA TRP A 290 -12.86 11.25 4.64
C TRP A 290 -13.08 12.53 5.48
N HIS A 291 -12.24 13.55 5.32
CA HIS A 291 -12.32 14.81 6.06
C HIS A 291 -13.55 15.66 5.70
N LYS A 292 -14.17 15.41 4.54
CA LYS A 292 -15.43 16.05 4.13
C LYS A 292 -16.66 15.33 4.66
N LYS A 293 -16.49 14.09 5.14
CA LYS A 293 -17.56 13.28 5.69
C LYS A 293 -17.77 13.60 7.17
N PRO A 294 -19.01 13.63 7.66
CA PRO A 294 -19.27 13.85 9.09
C PRO A 294 -18.71 12.69 9.92
N ARG A 295 -18.36 12.93 11.19
CA ARG A 295 -17.91 11.88 12.13
C ARG A 295 -18.90 10.73 12.34
N SER A 296 -20.18 10.91 11.97
CA SER A 296 -21.17 9.83 12.02
C SER A 296 -21.10 8.89 10.81
N ASP A 297 -20.41 9.26 9.74
CA ASP A 297 -20.19 8.41 8.57
C ASP A 297 -19.01 7.48 8.86
N PRO A 298 -19.17 6.14 8.74
CA PRO A 298 -18.07 5.21 8.97
C PRO A 298 -16.84 5.48 8.10
N LEU A 299 -17.02 6.02 6.88
CA LEU A 299 -15.92 6.35 5.99
C LEU A 299 -15.13 7.59 6.42
N HIS A 300 -15.56 8.32 7.46
CA HIS A 300 -14.72 9.29 8.17
C HIS A 300 -13.57 8.61 8.94
N HIS A 301 -13.82 7.38 9.40
CA HIS A 301 -12.96 6.66 10.31
C HIS A 301 -11.93 5.78 9.57
N PRO A 302 -10.70 5.63 10.10
CA PRO A 302 -9.70 4.75 9.52
C PRO A 302 -10.08 3.27 9.57
N LYS A 303 -9.48 2.52 8.65
CA LYS A 303 -9.58 1.06 8.55
C LYS A 303 -8.20 0.44 8.76
N LEU A 304 -8.11 -0.52 9.69
CA LEU A 304 -6.94 -1.39 9.88
C LEU A 304 -7.25 -2.75 9.24
N GLU A 305 -6.41 -3.16 8.29
CA GLU A 305 -6.63 -4.35 7.48
C GLU A 305 -5.33 -5.16 7.36
N ALA A 306 -5.43 -6.47 7.53
CA ALA A 306 -4.39 -7.41 7.17
C ALA A 306 -4.82 -8.16 5.90
N SER A 307 -3.89 -8.37 4.99
CA SER A 307 -4.13 -9.05 3.72
C SER A 307 -3.03 -10.05 3.38
N TYR A 308 -3.43 -11.16 2.77
CA TYR A 308 -2.52 -12.08 2.10
C TYR A 308 -1.82 -11.35 0.94
N ALA A 309 -0.49 -11.29 0.97
CA ALA A 309 0.34 -10.55 0.01
C ALA A 309 1.09 -11.45 -1.00
N GLY A 310 0.79 -12.75 -1.01
CA GLY A 310 1.40 -13.70 -1.95
C GLY A 310 2.52 -14.54 -1.33
N VAL A 311 3.09 -15.41 -2.17
CA VAL A 311 4.24 -16.27 -1.85
C VAL A 311 5.40 -15.88 -2.76
N ASP A 312 6.61 -15.74 -2.21
CA ASP A 312 7.80 -15.43 -3.00
C ASP A 312 8.14 -16.59 -3.94
N HIS A 313 8.05 -17.82 -3.41
CA HIS A 313 8.34 -19.04 -4.12
C HIS A 313 7.37 -20.15 -3.72
N GLY A 314 6.68 -20.74 -4.68
CA GLY A 314 5.83 -21.90 -4.47
C GLY A 314 4.42 -21.72 -5.01
N GLU A 315 3.57 -22.69 -4.68
CA GLU A 315 2.16 -22.64 -5.03
C GLU A 315 1.40 -21.73 -4.06
N LEU A 316 0.34 -21.09 -4.56
CA LEU A 316 -0.63 -20.42 -3.70
C LEU A 316 -1.26 -21.43 -2.71
N PRO A 317 -1.78 -20.98 -1.56
CA PRO A 317 -2.51 -21.84 -0.63
C PRO A 317 -3.73 -22.48 -1.31
N HIS A 318 -4.01 -23.75 -0.97
CA HIS A 318 -5.25 -24.39 -1.41
C HIS A 318 -6.44 -23.84 -0.61
N VAL A 319 -7.64 -23.84 -1.18
CA VAL A 319 -8.86 -23.31 -0.52
C VAL A 319 -9.22 -24.03 0.79
N SER A 320 -8.70 -25.23 1.04
CA SER A 320 -8.84 -25.90 2.33
C SER A 320 -8.09 -25.22 3.47
N GLU A 321 -7.11 -24.36 3.16
CA GLU A 321 -6.31 -23.59 4.12
C GLU A 321 -6.97 -22.22 4.41
N TRP A 322 -8.18 -21.97 3.91
CA TRP A 322 -8.86 -20.68 4.02
C TRP A 322 -9.09 -20.25 5.47
N ASP A 323 -9.58 -21.15 6.32
CA ASP A 323 -9.87 -20.84 7.72
C ASP A 323 -8.59 -20.49 8.48
N ASP A 324 -7.53 -21.27 8.30
CA ASP A 324 -6.22 -21.04 8.92
C ASP A 324 -5.63 -19.69 8.48
N LEU A 325 -5.72 -19.38 7.18
CA LEU A 325 -5.26 -18.11 6.62
C LEU A 325 -6.07 -16.93 7.18
N LEU A 326 -7.41 -17.00 7.16
CA LEU A 326 -8.25 -15.94 7.70
C LEU A 326 -8.06 -15.75 9.21
N ASP A 327 -7.90 -16.82 9.97
CA ASP A 327 -7.68 -16.74 11.41
C ASP A 327 -6.31 -16.14 11.74
N HIS A 328 -5.27 -16.41 10.94
CA HIS A 328 -4.00 -15.68 11.01
C HIS A 328 -4.19 -14.18 10.75
N LEU A 329 -4.82 -13.80 9.63
CA LEU A 329 -5.05 -12.38 9.29
C LEU A 329 -5.87 -11.66 10.37
N ARG A 330 -6.90 -12.30 10.93
CA ARG A 330 -7.68 -11.78 12.06
C ARG A 330 -6.83 -11.62 13.31
N SER A 331 -5.96 -12.60 13.60
CA SER A 331 -5.06 -12.55 14.75
C SER A 331 -4.10 -11.37 14.64
N VAL A 332 -3.56 -11.13 13.44
CA VAL A 332 -2.72 -9.96 13.14
C VAL A 332 -3.47 -8.66 13.39
N VAL A 333 -4.69 -8.50 12.84
CA VAL A 333 -5.51 -7.30 13.04
C VAL A 333 -5.85 -7.08 14.52
N ALA A 334 -6.37 -8.11 15.19
CA ALA A 334 -6.77 -8.03 16.60
C ALA A 334 -5.58 -7.73 17.51
N THR A 335 -4.42 -8.35 17.27
CA THR A 335 -3.19 -8.10 18.02
C THR A 335 -2.72 -6.65 17.85
N HIS A 336 -2.68 -6.14 16.62
CA HIS A 336 -2.28 -4.75 16.38
C HIS A 336 -3.28 -3.75 16.98
N ALA A 337 -4.58 -4.04 16.93
CA ALA A 337 -5.59 -3.24 17.61
C ALA A 337 -5.35 -3.20 19.13
N ARG A 338 -5.07 -4.36 19.75
CA ARG A 338 -4.74 -4.45 21.18
C ARG A 338 -3.49 -3.67 21.54
N TRP A 339 -2.44 -3.80 20.74
CA TRP A 339 -1.19 -3.07 20.94
C TRP A 339 -1.35 -1.56 20.80
N ALA A 340 -2.24 -1.12 19.91
CA ALA A 340 -2.61 0.28 19.73
C ALA A 340 -3.58 0.82 20.79
N GLY A 341 -4.01 -0.01 21.76
CA GLY A 341 -5.00 0.38 22.76
C GLY A 341 -6.38 0.69 22.17
N ILE A 342 -6.73 0.05 21.06
CA ILE A 342 -8.08 0.08 20.49
C ILE A 342 -8.93 -0.93 21.26
N GLU A 343 -9.94 -0.43 21.96
CA GLU A 343 -10.89 -1.24 22.72
C GLU A 343 -12.19 -1.46 21.93
N ARG A 344 -13.07 -2.32 22.45
CA ARG A 344 -14.37 -2.59 21.84
C ARG A 344 -15.21 -1.32 21.62
N SER A 345 -15.12 -0.34 22.52
CA SER A 345 -15.81 0.94 22.42
C SER A 345 -15.25 1.86 21.34
N ASP A 346 -14.03 1.61 20.88
CA ASP A 346 -13.36 2.39 19.85
C ASP A 346 -13.66 1.84 18.45
N LEU A 347 -14.38 0.71 18.33
CA LEU A 347 -14.75 0.15 17.04
C LEU A 347 -15.89 0.94 16.42
N VAL A 348 -15.88 1.04 15.10
CA VAL A 348 -16.91 1.73 14.31
C VAL A 348 -17.58 0.72 13.41
N GLU A 349 -18.90 0.66 13.48
CA GLU A 349 -19.72 -0.17 12.60
C GLU A 349 -19.74 0.42 11.18
N ASP A 350 -19.71 -0.43 10.16
CA ASP A 350 -20.00 -0.07 8.78
C ASP A 350 -20.96 -1.08 8.14
N ASP A 351 -21.21 -0.94 6.82
CA ASP A 351 -22.22 -1.73 6.11
C ASP A 351 -22.08 -3.25 6.26
N PHE A 352 -20.88 -3.76 6.61
CA PHE A 352 -20.62 -5.21 6.72
C PHE A 352 -19.83 -5.63 7.96
N PHE A 353 -19.30 -4.68 8.75
CA PHE A 353 -18.65 -4.94 10.04
C PHE A 353 -19.48 -4.36 11.18
N ASP A 354 -19.94 -5.22 12.10
CA ASP A 354 -20.83 -4.81 13.22
C ASP A 354 -20.13 -3.96 14.30
N GLY A 355 -18.87 -3.58 14.13
CA GLY A 355 -18.14 -2.70 15.04
C GLY A 355 -18.16 -3.19 16.49
N PRO A 356 -18.63 -2.37 17.46
CA PRO A 356 -18.75 -2.78 18.85
C PRO A 356 -19.72 -3.93 19.08
N ALA A 357 -20.66 -4.21 18.17
CA ALA A 357 -21.61 -5.31 18.29
C ALA A 357 -21.05 -6.65 17.80
N SER A 358 -19.90 -6.66 17.11
CA SER A 358 -19.30 -7.90 16.60
C SER A 358 -19.08 -8.93 17.71
N PRO A 359 -19.29 -10.23 17.40
CA PRO A 359 -19.18 -11.28 18.39
C PRO A 359 -17.74 -11.37 18.93
N PRO A 360 -17.57 -11.65 20.24
CA PRO A 360 -16.25 -11.91 20.79
C PRO A 360 -15.66 -13.16 20.13
N TRP A 361 -14.42 -13.05 19.67
CA TRP A 361 -13.64 -14.12 19.08
C TRP A 361 -12.37 -14.32 19.89
N LYS A 362 -12.03 -15.59 20.11
CA LYS A 362 -10.86 -15.99 20.89
C LYS A 362 -9.71 -16.27 19.94
N PHE A 363 -8.53 -15.82 20.32
CA PHE A 363 -7.32 -16.01 19.52
C PHE A 363 -6.09 -16.01 20.44
N GLU A 364 -4.99 -16.52 19.91
CA GLU A 364 -3.70 -16.48 20.59
C GLU A 364 -2.99 -15.18 20.22
N ARG A 365 -2.71 -14.36 21.21
CA ARG A 365 -2.02 -13.08 21.07
C ARG A 365 -0.53 -13.26 21.39
N PRO A 366 0.39 -12.83 20.52
CA PRO A 366 1.82 -12.80 20.85
C PRO A 366 2.13 -11.95 22.08
N THR A 367 3.04 -12.43 22.92
CA THR A 367 3.58 -11.74 24.10
C THR A 367 5.03 -11.31 23.87
N GLY A 368 5.63 -10.58 24.81
CA GLY A 368 7.05 -10.17 24.70
C GLY A 368 7.31 -8.87 23.95
N ARG A 369 6.37 -8.35 23.14
CA ARG A 369 6.55 -7.08 22.38
C ARG A 369 7.10 -5.92 23.20
N ARG A 370 6.64 -5.75 24.45
CA ARG A 370 7.11 -4.67 25.32
C ARG A 370 8.59 -4.82 25.70
N GLU A 371 9.03 -6.05 25.91
CA GLU A 371 10.42 -6.38 26.21
C GLU A 371 11.30 -6.14 24.98
N MET A 372 10.87 -6.64 23.82
CA MET A 372 11.56 -6.41 22.54
C MET A 372 11.72 -4.91 22.23
N LEU A 373 10.67 -4.10 22.44
CA LEU A 373 10.76 -2.66 22.27
C LEU A 373 11.77 -2.02 23.24
N ARG A 374 11.82 -2.50 24.48
CA ARG A 374 12.78 -2.01 25.47
C ARG A 374 14.21 -2.29 25.01
N GLU A 375 14.51 -3.52 24.64
CA GLU A 375 15.83 -3.93 24.16
C GLU A 375 16.24 -3.17 22.90
N ARG A 376 15.31 -3.05 21.93
CA ARG A 376 15.53 -2.23 20.74
C ARG A 376 15.87 -0.78 21.09
N TYR A 377 15.15 -0.17 22.03
CA TYR A 377 15.44 1.20 22.45
C TYR A 377 16.76 1.31 23.23
N GLU A 378 17.17 0.29 23.98
CA GLU A 378 18.48 0.24 24.63
C GLU A 378 19.64 0.12 23.62
N ASP A 379 19.46 -0.67 22.56
CA ASP A 379 20.40 -0.74 21.43
C ASP A 379 20.51 0.59 20.69
N LEU A 380 19.38 1.21 20.35
CA LEU A 380 19.36 2.53 19.71
C LEU A 380 20.01 3.60 20.59
N ALA A 381 19.78 3.55 21.91
CA ALA A 381 20.44 4.43 22.86
C ALA A 381 21.97 4.22 22.86
N THR A 382 22.42 2.97 22.77
CA THR A 382 23.86 2.64 22.67
C THR A 382 24.46 3.16 21.36
N ASP A 383 23.73 3.05 20.25
CA ASP A 383 24.17 3.60 18.96
C ASP A 383 24.21 5.13 18.98
N ILE A 384 23.20 5.80 19.55
CA ILE A 384 23.22 7.26 19.75
C ILE A 384 24.43 7.67 20.58
N TYR A 385 24.71 6.98 21.69
CA TYR A 385 25.86 7.24 22.55
C TYR A 385 27.18 7.07 21.79
N ARG A 386 27.32 5.97 21.02
CA ARG A 386 28.51 5.70 20.19
C ARG A 386 28.70 6.77 19.11
N GLU A 387 27.62 7.18 18.44
CA GLU A 387 27.66 8.20 17.39
C GLU A 387 27.97 9.59 17.94
N ALA A 388 27.43 9.93 19.12
CA ALA A 388 27.69 11.19 19.79
C ALA A 388 29.14 11.31 20.31
N LEU A 389 29.77 10.19 20.71
CA LEU A 389 31.14 10.17 21.23
C LEU A 389 32.26 10.13 20.17
N LYS A 390 31.94 10.12 18.88
CA LYS A 390 32.97 10.03 17.84
C LYS A 390 33.88 11.26 17.85
N GLU A 391 35.08 11.09 18.38
CA GLU A 391 36.10 12.14 18.47
C GLU A 391 36.53 12.69 17.09
N SER A 392 36.33 11.92 16.01
CA SER A 392 36.68 12.32 14.66
C SER A 392 35.76 13.41 14.07
N THR A 393 34.56 13.63 14.62
CA THR A 393 33.66 14.68 14.15
C THR A 393 32.56 15.03 15.15
N THR A 394 32.31 16.32 15.36
CA THR A 394 31.17 16.83 16.14
C THR A 394 29.89 16.99 15.30
N ALA A 395 29.95 16.73 13.99
CA ALA A 395 28.84 16.94 13.08
C ALA A 395 27.61 16.09 13.43
N VAL A 396 27.82 14.82 13.76
CA VAL A 396 26.72 13.89 14.09
C VAL A 396 26.08 14.28 15.43
N TYR A 397 26.89 14.62 16.43
CA TYR A 397 26.41 15.15 17.71
C TYR A 397 25.56 16.41 17.53
N ASP A 398 26.04 17.41 16.78
CA ASP A 398 25.30 18.65 16.57
C ASP A 398 23.98 18.43 15.81
N ILE A 399 23.95 17.52 14.83
CA ILE A 399 22.71 17.12 14.14
C ILE A 399 21.72 16.50 15.13
N LEU A 400 22.15 15.51 15.91
CA LEU A 400 21.29 14.82 16.88
C LEU A 400 20.78 15.80 17.96
N ARG A 401 21.61 16.72 18.41
CA ARG A 401 21.26 17.77 19.37
C ARG A 401 20.19 18.72 18.81
N VAL A 402 20.35 19.23 17.59
CA VAL A 402 19.35 20.11 16.97
C VAL A 402 18.01 19.39 16.82
N ILE A 403 18.01 18.13 16.39
CA ILE A 403 16.78 17.33 16.30
C ILE A 403 16.15 17.18 17.69
N ALA A 404 16.94 16.85 18.72
CA ALA A 404 16.45 16.64 20.08
C ALA A 404 15.91 17.91 20.75
N GLU A 405 16.47 19.07 20.44
CA GLU A 405 16.03 20.36 21.00
C GLU A 405 14.75 20.89 20.36
N ASN A 406 14.50 20.54 19.09
CA ASN A 406 13.37 21.07 18.31
C ASN A 406 12.24 20.04 18.11
N ASP A 407 12.30 18.87 18.76
CA ASP A 407 11.39 17.74 18.56
C ASP A 407 11.31 17.29 17.08
N GLY A 408 12.41 17.49 16.34
CA GLY A 408 12.47 17.33 14.89
C GLY A 408 13.04 18.58 14.19
N ALA A 409 13.59 18.40 12.99
CA ALA A 409 14.14 19.52 12.21
C ALA A 409 14.06 19.26 10.69
N THR A 410 13.83 20.31 9.91
CA THR A 410 14.00 20.24 8.45
C THR A 410 15.48 20.35 8.07
N TYR A 411 15.84 19.98 6.84
CA TYR A 411 17.22 20.19 6.36
C TYR A 411 17.67 21.65 6.43
N ASP A 412 16.76 22.61 6.23
CA ASP A 412 17.08 24.04 6.31
C ASP A 412 17.39 24.46 7.76
N VAL A 413 16.60 23.96 8.73
CA VAL A 413 16.86 24.18 10.16
C VAL A 413 18.17 23.54 10.59
N LEU A 414 18.46 22.32 10.11
CA LEU A 414 19.73 21.64 10.40
C LEU A 414 20.92 22.41 9.82
N GLU A 415 20.83 22.89 8.59
CA GLU A 415 21.87 23.69 7.93
C GLU A 415 22.13 24.99 8.70
N ASP A 416 21.07 25.69 9.09
CA ASP A 416 21.18 26.92 9.85
C ASP A 416 21.77 26.67 11.25
N ARG A 417 21.22 25.74 12.02
CA ARG A 417 21.63 25.53 13.42
C ARG A 417 23.00 24.88 13.57
N THR A 418 23.38 23.99 12.65
CA THR A 418 24.67 23.27 12.74
C THR A 418 25.80 23.95 11.97
N GLY A 419 25.48 24.82 11.01
CA GLY A 419 26.44 25.44 10.09
C GLY A 419 27.07 24.45 9.08
N LEU A 420 26.64 23.19 9.08
CA LEU A 420 27.13 22.15 8.17
C LEU A 420 26.58 22.34 6.75
N ALA A 421 27.33 21.88 5.74
CA ALA A 421 26.84 21.82 4.37
C ALA A 421 25.66 20.84 4.24
N ARG A 422 24.67 21.20 3.41
CA ARG A 422 23.48 20.36 3.17
C ARG A 422 23.81 18.94 2.73
N SER A 423 24.86 18.74 1.94
CA SER A 423 25.35 17.42 1.50
C SER A 423 25.81 16.56 2.68
N THR A 424 26.58 17.13 3.61
CA THR A 424 27.05 16.48 4.84
C THR A 424 25.89 16.10 5.75
N ILE A 425 24.92 17.01 5.93
CA ILE A 425 23.72 16.72 6.72
C ILE A 425 22.95 15.57 6.09
N ARG A 426 22.69 15.61 4.77
CA ARG A 426 21.99 14.53 4.05
C ARG A 426 22.70 13.18 4.19
N TYR A 427 24.03 13.16 4.13
CA TYR A 427 24.83 11.95 4.31
C TYR A 427 24.64 11.36 5.72
N HIS A 428 24.85 12.15 6.77
CA HIS A 428 24.73 11.67 8.14
C HIS A 428 23.30 11.30 8.53
N VAL A 429 22.32 12.13 8.13
CA VAL A 429 20.89 11.85 8.36
C VAL A 429 20.44 10.58 7.64
N ARG A 430 20.93 10.31 6.42
CA ARG A 430 20.65 9.05 5.73
C ARG A 430 21.21 7.85 6.48
N ARG A 431 22.47 7.93 6.90
CA ARG A 431 23.13 6.87 7.68
C ARG A 431 22.44 6.62 9.04
N LEU A 432 22.05 7.67 9.74
CA LEU A 432 21.29 7.56 11.00
C LEU A 432 19.89 6.97 10.79
N ALA A 433 19.29 7.24 9.63
CA ALA A 433 18.01 6.63 9.25
C ALA A 433 18.16 5.15 8.88
N GLU A 434 19.24 4.77 8.19
CA GLU A 434 19.59 3.37 7.90
C GLU A 434 19.80 2.55 9.18
N THR A 435 20.35 3.15 10.24
CA THR A 435 20.48 2.49 11.55
C THR A 435 19.21 2.53 12.41
N GLY A 436 18.16 3.24 11.97
CA GLY A 436 16.89 3.38 12.71
C GLY A 436 16.94 4.34 13.90
N VAL A 437 17.94 5.24 13.97
CA VAL A 437 18.04 6.25 15.04
C VAL A 437 17.08 7.41 14.77
N VAL A 438 16.94 7.82 13.51
CA VAL A 438 16.03 8.89 13.08
C VAL A 438 15.14 8.43 11.92
N SER A 439 13.96 9.02 11.78
CA SER A 439 13.09 8.89 10.61
C SER A 439 13.11 10.17 9.77
N ARG A 440 12.66 10.08 8.51
CA ARG A 440 12.62 11.17 7.53
C ARG A 440 11.27 11.16 6.80
N GLU A 441 10.50 12.24 6.91
CA GLU A 441 9.17 12.30 6.29
C GLU A 441 8.84 13.66 5.64
N GLY A 442 7.94 13.64 4.64
CA GLY A 442 7.28 14.83 4.09
C GLY A 442 8.06 15.60 3.01
N ASN A 443 7.45 16.70 2.55
CA ASN A 443 8.06 17.73 1.70
C ASN A 443 7.58 19.13 2.19
N PRO A 444 8.44 19.93 2.85
CA PRO A 444 9.87 19.71 3.08
C PRO A 444 10.16 18.52 4.00
N VAL A 445 11.31 17.87 3.81
CA VAL A 445 11.71 16.70 4.60
C VAL A 445 12.00 17.11 6.04
N MET A 446 11.24 16.53 6.97
CA MET A 446 11.42 16.61 8.42
C MET A 446 12.15 15.37 8.93
N VAL A 447 13.12 15.59 9.82
CA VAL A 447 13.95 14.56 10.45
C VAL A 447 13.66 14.55 11.95
N PHE A 448 13.32 13.40 12.52
CA PHE A 448 12.94 13.25 13.93
C PHE A 448 13.36 11.88 14.47
N PHE A 449 13.43 11.70 15.80
CA PHE A 449 13.73 10.39 16.39
C PHE A 449 12.55 9.43 16.18
N VAL A 450 12.86 8.14 16.01
CA VAL A 450 11.85 7.11 15.66
C VAL A 450 10.74 6.91 16.70
N SER A 451 10.96 7.32 17.96
CA SER A 451 9.93 7.33 18.99
C SER A 451 10.21 8.41 20.05
N GLN A 452 9.17 8.79 20.79
CA GLN A 452 9.29 9.72 21.91
C GLN A 452 10.24 9.20 23.00
N VAL A 453 10.24 7.88 23.24
CA VAL A 453 11.14 7.25 24.22
C VAL A 453 12.60 7.39 23.80
N VAL A 454 12.90 7.19 22.51
CA VAL A 454 14.25 7.37 21.98
C VAL A 454 14.66 8.85 22.03
N LEU A 455 13.75 9.78 21.74
CA LEU A 455 14.00 11.21 21.87
C LEU A 455 14.36 11.61 23.32
N GLU A 456 13.58 11.15 24.31
CA GLU A 456 13.85 11.44 25.72
C GLU A 456 15.20 10.86 26.15
N ARG A 457 15.50 9.63 25.73
CA ARG A 457 16.80 9.00 26.00
C ARG A 457 17.95 9.71 25.30
N ALA A 458 17.77 10.15 24.05
CA ALA A 458 18.75 10.92 23.31
C ALA A 458 19.05 12.25 24.01
N ARG A 459 18.04 12.95 24.54
CA ARG A 459 18.23 14.18 25.32
C ARG A 459 19.09 13.96 26.56
N GLU A 460 18.92 12.84 27.25
CA GLU A 460 19.78 12.48 28.39
C GLU A 460 21.20 12.20 27.93
N ILE A 461 21.38 11.33 26.93
CA ILE A 461 22.69 10.95 26.38
C ILE A 461 23.47 12.17 25.90
N LEU A 462 22.85 13.04 25.11
CA LEU A 462 23.53 14.19 24.52
C LEU A 462 23.97 15.22 25.58
N ARG A 463 23.27 15.29 26.72
CA ARG A 463 23.71 16.09 27.89
C ARG A 463 24.85 15.41 28.65
N GLU A 464 24.89 14.08 28.70
CA GLU A 464 25.96 13.34 29.39
C GLU A 464 27.26 13.31 28.58
N VAL A 465 27.18 13.21 27.26
CA VAL A 465 28.34 13.10 26.36
C VAL A 465 29.16 14.40 26.32
N HIS A 466 28.49 15.54 26.27
CA HIS A 466 29.12 16.86 26.29
C HIS A 466 28.41 17.77 27.32
N PRO A 467 28.66 17.58 28.63
CA PRO A 467 27.92 18.27 29.69
C PRO A 467 28.23 19.77 29.77
N ASP A 468 29.42 20.15 29.32
CA ASP A 468 29.89 21.54 29.31
C ASP A 468 29.48 22.29 28.03
N ASP A 469 28.84 21.63 27.06
CA ASP A 469 28.56 22.22 25.74
C ASP A 469 27.34 23.14 25.74
N THR A 470 27.57 24.44 25.75
CA THR A 470 26.50 25.45 25.82
C THR A 470 25.92 25.80 24.45
N PRO A 471 24.69 26.34 24.37
CA PRO A 471 24.12 26.83 23.11
C PRO A 471 25.00 27.85 22.39
N GLU A 472 25.76 28.68 23.14
CA GLU A 472 26.71 29.64 22.59
C GLU A 472 27.88 28.93 21.90
N GLN A 473 28.43 27.87 22.50
CA GLN A 473 29.52 27.09 21.90
C GLN A 473 29.06 26.35 20.63
N GLN A 474 27.83 25.85 20.60
CA GLN A 474 27.23 25.29 19.39
C GLN A 474 27.10 26.35 18.29
N THR A 475 26.65 27.55 18.65
CA THR A 475 26.52 28.68 17.70
C THR A 475 27.88 29.11 17.17
N GLU A 476 28.90 29.19 18.02
CA GLU A 476 30.28 29.50 17.64
C GLU A 476 30.83 28.46 16.64
N ARG A 477 30.65 27.16 16.90
CA ARG A 477 31.00 26.09 15.95
C ARG A 477 30.26 26.22 14.62
N ALA A 478 28.96 26.53 14.66
CA ALA A 478 28.16 26.72 13.46
C ALA A 478 28.67 27.91 12.63
N GLU A 479 29.01 29.03 13.28
CA GLU A 479 29.63 30.19 12.62
C GLU A 479 31.02 29.90 12.06
N GLU A 480 31.87 29.19 12.80
CA GLU A 480 33.20 28.79 12.32
C GLU A 480 33.10 27.93 11.06
N ARG A 481 32.17 26.96 11.03
CA ARG A 481 31.92 26.12 9.84
C ARG A 481 31.40 26.93 8.66
N ARG A 482 30.52 27.92 8.89
CA ARG A 482 30.07 28.83 7.81
C ARG A 482 31.24 29.65 7.27
N LYS A 483 32.05 30.25 8.16
CA LYS A 483 33.24 31.02 7.79
C LYS A 483 34.27 30.19 7.01
N GLN A 484 34.49 28.93 7.41
CA GLN A 484 35.36 28.02 6.68
C GLN A 484 34.84 27.72 5.27
N ARG A 485 33.53 27.52 5.11
CA ARG A 485 32.94 27.35 3.77
C ARG A 485 33.05 28.59 2.90
N GLU A 486 32.86 29.77 3.49
CA GLU A 486 33.03 31.05 2.80
C GLU A 486 34.51 31.28 2.43
N SER A 487 35.46 30.87 3.28
CA SER A 487 36.90 31.00 2.98
C SER A 487 37.42 29.97 1.98
N ASP A 488 36.88 28.75 2.00
CA ASP A 488 37.26 27.67 1.08
C ASP A 488 36.59 27.86 -0.30
N GLY A 489 35.43 28.53 -0.34
CA GLY A 489 34.76 28.94 -1.58
C GLY A 489 35.45 30.09 -2.32
N ASP A 490 36.36 30.82 -1.67
CA ASP A 490 37.15 31.91 -2.26
C ASP A 490 38.50 31.44 -2.83
N GLN A 491 38.72 30.11 -2.89
CA GLN A 491 40.00 29.53 -3.30
C GLN A 491 39.86 28.30 -4.22
N VAL A 492 38.88 28.29 -5.14
CA VAL A 492 38.96 27.50 -6.37
C VAL A 492 38.31 28.30 -7.51
N ASP A 493 39.13 29.01 -8.27
CA ASP A 493 38.79 29.47 -9.61
C ASP A 493 39.84 28.94 -10.58
N ALA A 494 39.34 28.41 -11.70
CA ALA A 494 40.01 27.95 -12.92
C ALA A 494 40.31 26.44 -13.09
N ASP A 495 39.55 25.88 -14.04
CA ASP A 495 39.85 24.78 -14.97
C ASP A 495 39.49 23.34 -14.56
N ASP A 496 38.25 22.94 -14.89
CA ASP A 496 38.04 21.98 -15.98
C ASP A 496 36.64 22.21 -16.62
N GLU A 497 36.66 22.64 -17.89
CA GLU A 497 35.52 22.68 -18.81
C GLU A 497 35.19 21.27 -19.33
N ASP A 498 33.88 21.00 -19.46
CA ASP A 498 33.18 20.20 -20.48
C ASP A 498 31.93 19.63 -19.79
N GLY A 499 30.69 20.03 -20.08
CA GLY A 499 30.12 20.42 -21.36
C GLY A 499 28.88 19.53 -21.55
N ASP A 500 27.69 20.03 -21.26
CA ASP A 500 26.71 20.39 -22.30
C ASP A 500 25.39 20.82 -21.64
N GLU A 501 24.95 21.99 -22.08
CA GLU A 501 23.67 22.59 -21.76
C GLU A 501 22.54 21.72 -22.32
N THR A 502 21.48 21.56 -21.54
CA THR A 502 20.13 21.69 -22.13
C THR A 502 19.37 22.69 -21.29
N ASP A 503 19.73 23.94 -21.55
CA ASP A 503 18.81 25.06 -21.42
C ASP A 503 17.66 24.78 -22.40
N SER A 504 16.53 24.29 -21.88
CA SER A 504 15.28 24.39 -22.61
C SER A 504 14.67 25.73 -22.25
N GLU A 505 15.05 26.71 -23.06
CA GLU A 505 14.32 27.92 -23.41
C GLU A 505 13.14 28.22 -22.47
N THR A 506 13.42 28.85 -21.32
CA THR A 506 12.37 29.65 -20.69
C THR A 506 12.24 30.89 -21.55
N GLU A 507 11.31 30.84 -22.51
CA GLU A 507 10.73 32.03 -23.14
C GLU A 507 10.66 33.11 -22.06
N THR A 508 11.22 34.28 -22.36
CA THR A 508 11.20 35.42 -21.44
C THR A 508 9.76 35.90 -21.31
N ILE A 509 8.98 35.21 -20.49
CA ILE A 509 7.69 35.68 -20.00
C ILE A 509 8.05 36.84 -19.10
N GLY A 510 7.97 38.05 -19.66
CA GLY A 510 8.40 39.29 -19.03
C GLY A 510 7.52 39.64 -17.85
N PHE A 511 7.78 39.03 -16.69
CA PHE A 511 7.17 39.42 -15.43
C PHE A 511 7.62 40.83 -15.07
N GLU A 512 6.66 41.72 -14.85
CA GLU A 512 6.94 43.12 -14.52
C GLU A 512 6.01 43.63 -13.40
N TYR A 513 6.49 44.59 -12.63
CA TYR A 513 5.76 45.20 -11.52
C TYR A 513 4.51 45.94 -12.02
N LEU A 514 3.39 45.73 -11.33
CA LEU A 514 2.10 46.37 -11.63
C LEU A 514 2.20 47.90 -11.73
N GLU A 515 3.04 48.53 -10.91
CA GLU A 515 3.30 49.97 -10.93
C GLU A 515 3.86 50.43 -12.29
N ARG A 516 4.73 49.64 -12.93
CA ARG A 516 5.29 49.95 -14.25
C ARG A 516 4.33 49.68 -15.40
N LEU A 517 3.43 48.73 -15.22
CA LEU A 517 2.35 48.43 -16.19
C LEU A 517 1.16 49.39 -16.06
N GLY A 518 1.14 50.25 -15.03
CA GLY A 518 0.01 51.12 -14.72
C GLY A 518 -1.25 50.33 -14.33
N ALA A 519 -1.09 49.09 -13.87
CA ALA A 519 -2.16 48.18 -13.49
C ALA A 519 -2.29 48.10 -11.97
N SER A 520 -3.48 47.76 -11.48
CA SER A 520 -3.75 47.52 -10.06
C SER A 520 -3.99 46.04 -9.79
N ILE A 521 -3.94 45.66 -8.51
CA ILE A 521 -4.26 44.28 -8.10
C ILE A 521 -5.70 43.88 -8.44
N HIS A 522 -6.61 44.85 -8.52
CA HIS A 522 -8.00 44.60 -8.94
C HIS A 522 -8.10 44.25 -10.42
N ASP A 523 -7.22 44.78 -11.26
CA ASP A 523 -7.17 44.43 -12.68
C ASP A 523 -6.67 42.99 -12.87
N VAL A 524 -5.69 42.56 -12.07
CA VAL A 524 -5.21 41.16 -12.05
C VAL A 524 -6.30 40.20 -11.56
N ALA A 525 -6.99 40.53 -10.46
CA ALA A 525 -8.08 39.72 -9.93
C ALA A 525 -9.25 39.58 -10.92
N PHE A 526 -9.62 40.67 -11.59
CA PHE A 526 -10.67 40.67 -12.61
C PHE A 526 -10.32 39.78 -13.82
N LEU A 527 -9.05 39.68 -14.19
CA LEU A 527 -8.59 38.82 -15.28
C LEU A 527 -8.50 37.34 -14.85
N LEU A 528 -8.11 37.05 -13.60
CA LEU A 528 -8.16 35.70 -13.01
C LEU A 528 -9.60 35.14 -12.94
N GLU A 529 -10.57 35.95 -12.49
CA GLU A 529 -11.99 35.54 -12.39
C GLU A 529 -12.62 35.19 -13.75
N ARG A 530 -12.05 35.68 -14.85
CA ARG A 530 -12.51 35.44 -16.22
C ARG A 530 -11.66 34.43 -16.96
N GLU A 531 -10.74 33.75 -16.25
CA GLU A 531 -9.82 32.75 -16.80
C GLU A 531 -8.95 33.31 -17.95
N GLN A 532 -8.61 34.60 -17.89
CA GLN A 532 -7.74 35.26 -18.87
C GLN A 532 -6.28 35.35 -18.41
N LEU A 533 -6.03 35.10 -17.13
CA LEU A 533 -4.73 34.85 -16.51
C LEU A 533 -4.87 33.62 -15.60
N ASP A 534 -3.80 32.87 -15.39
CA ASP A 534 -3.77 31.75 -14.44
C ASP A 534 -2.69 31.92 -13.34
N ASP A 535 -2.51 30.90 -12.51
CA ASP A 535 -1.57 30.90 -11.39
C ASP A 535 -0.09 30.96 -11.82
N ARG A 536 0.20 30.73 -13.11
CA ARG A 536 1.54 30.83 -13.70
C ARG A 536 1.87 32.24 -14.18
N ASP A 537 0.85 33.08 -14.38
CA ASP A 537 0.99 34.45 -14.86
C ASP A 537 1.16 35.50 -13.74
N VAL A 538 1.08 35.08 -12.46
CA VAL A 538 1.14 35.97 -11.30
C VAL A 538 2.25 35.55 -10.33
N ARG A 539 3.18 36.47 -10.04
CA ARG A 539 4.22 36.26 -9.00
C ARG A 539 3.98 37.13 -7.78
N VAL A 540 4.02 36.51 -6.61
CA VAL A 540 3.83 37.17 -5.30
C VAL A 540 5.12 37.15 -4.50
N ARG A 541 5.43 38.27 -3.84
CA ARG A 541 6.57 38.37 -2.92
C ARG A 541 6.23 37.63 -1.63
N ALA A 542 6.80 36.44 -1.48
CA ALA A 542 6.51 35.52 -0.37
C ALA A 542 6.85 36.11 1.01
N ASP A 543 7.75 37.09 1.05
CA ASP A 543 8.19 37.82 2.24
C ASP A 543 7.18 38.87 2.74
N GLU A 544 6.21 39.26 1.91
CA GLU A 544 5.17 40.24 2.26
C GLU A 544 3.77 39.63 2.39
N LEU A 545 3.64 38.32 2.15
CA LEU A 545 2.39 37.59 2.41
C LEU A 545 2.29 37.27 3.91
N PRO A 546 1.08 37.35 4.50
CA PRO A 546 0.84 36.76 5.81
C PRO A 546 1.20 35.28 5.74
N PRO A 547 1.81 34.70 6.80
CA PRO A 547 2.11 33.29 6.83
C PRO A 547 0.82 32.49 6.55
N PRO A 548 0.90 31.39 5.78
CA PRO A 548 -0.27 30.62 5.41
C PRO A 548 -1.01 30.18 6.68
N LEU A 549 -2.25 30.63 6.83
CA LEU A 549 -3.20 29.99 7.74
C LEU A 549 -3.39 28.57 7.24
N GLN A 550 -3.04 27.60 8.09
CA GLN A 550 -3.34 26.19 7.89
C GLN A 550 -4.83 25.96 7.63
#